data_AF-A0A558QSC3-F1
#
_entry.id   AF-A0A558QSC3-F1
#
_cell.length_a   1.000
_cell.length_b   1.000
_cell.length_c   1.000
_cell.angle_alpha   90.00
_cell.angle_beta   90.00
_cell.angle_gamma   90.00
#
_symmetry.space_group_name_H-M   'P 1'
#
loop_
_entity.id
_entity.type
_entity.pdbx_description
1 polymer ?
#
loop_
_entity_poly.entity_id
_entity_poly.type
_entity_poly.pdbx_seq_one_letter_code
_entity_poly.pdbx_strand_id
1 'polypeptide(L)'
;MLAWLASHNRVALARLLDHDPVWLMEDGDPRTLPIDDLAAALTRHVDGGADRLPGGYHLDQAALRRFARPGLEERVVGLLARARGTAKNHLLEIIRAGRYRSASPQLAAIIGGGYAPPGLRLTAVVALAACGSPDDIAAAAADIVAWGRPLRPPEEIRFEAERDDEIIVRLIATGYPSAFGANTALRLLRRLTGKDYATAGVRLLPAIPAAPDTDLPVLVAGLNALSFATSSPRAAVTPLGSITLRALGATLARIVAERADLIDAEMLATLRRVLRTIRGGGGRHGYALAKDAGLSAAIQENAAFRETAFAIVAAQPGERLNLQAIRTLLIEPGLPVKGGDKPGHGAAGAVLAGAE
;
A
#
# COMPACT_ATOMS: atom_id res chain seq x y z
N MET A 1 9.79 -34.67 -21.47
CA MET A 1 8.39 -34.23 -21.58
C MET A 1 8.05 -34.03 -23.05
N LEU A 2 6.94 -34.60 -23.53
CA LEU A 2 6.64 -34.78 -24.96
C LEU A 2 5.62 -33.77 -25.53
N ALA A 3 5.24 -32.73 -24.80
CA ALA A 3 4.19 -31.79 -25.21
C ALA A 3 4.47 -31.10 -26.57
N TRP A 4 5.75 -30.89 -26.92
CA TRP A 4 6.17 -30.38 -28.22
C TRP A 4 5.73 -31.27 -29.40
N LEU A 5 5.56 -32.59 -29.19
CA LEU A 5 5.07 -33.52 -30.22
C LEU A 5 3.60 -33.25 -30.58
N ALA A 6 2.82 -32.64 -29.70
CA ALA A 6 1.42 -32.31 -29.96
C ALA A 6 1.26 -31.40 -31.19
N SER A 7 2.26 -30.56 -31.46
CA SER A 7 2.32 -29.69 -32.64
C SER A 7 2.43 -30.45 -33.96
N HIS A 8 2.95 -31.69 -33.93
CA HIS A 8 3.29 -32.47 -35.11
C HIS A 8 2.49 -33.77 -35.23
N ASN A 9 1.84 -34.22 -34.14
CA ASN A 9 1.16 -35.50 -34.07
C ASN A 9 -0.21 -35.35 -33.40
N ARG A 10 -1.28 -35.53 -34.19
CA ARG A 10 -2.67 -35.41 -33.74
C ARG A 10 -3.06 -36.46 -32.69
N VAL A 11 -2.46 -37.65 -32.71
CA VAL A 11 -2.69 -38.69 -31.69
C VAL A 11 -2.08 -38.28 -30.36
N ALA A 12 -0.87 -37.69 -30.38
CA ALA A 12 -0.24 -37.16 -29.18
C ALA A 12 -1.04 -36.00 -28.58
N LEU A 13 -1.53 -35.08 -29.43
CA LEU A 13 -2.41 -33.99 -29.02
C LEU A 13 -3.69 -34.51 -28.36
N ALA A 14 -4.40 -35.46 -28.99
CA ALA A 14 -5.62 -36.04 -28.44
C ALA A 14 -5.38 -36.67 -27.06
N ARG A 15 -4.31 -37.44 -26.90
CA ARG A 15 -3.93 -38.06 -25.62
C ARG A 15 -3.64 -37.02 -24.53
N LEU A 16 -2.90 -35.96 -24.87
CA LEU A 16 -2.61 -34.88 -23.92
C LEU A 16 -3.88 -34.14 -23.54
N LEU A 17 -4.77 -33.85 -24.49
CA LEU A 17 -6.05 -33.23 -24.20
C LEU A 17 -6.91 -34.09 -23.26
N ASP A 18 -6.86 -35.43 -23.39
CA ASP A 18 -7.70 -36.33 -22.59
C ASP A 18 -7.16 -36.59 -21.18
N HIS A 19 -5.83 -36.72 -21.05
CA HIS A 19 -5.21 -37.14 -19.78
C HIS A 19 -4.60 -35.96 -19.01
N ASP A 20 -3.86 -35.09 -19.70
CA ASP A 20 -3.01 -34.08 -19.08
C ASP A 20 -2.99 -32.76 -19.89
N PRO A 21 -4.14 -32.06 -20.02
CA PRO A 21 -4.26 -30.88 -20.87
C PRO A 21 -3.35 -29.71 -20.42
N VAL A 22 -2.90 -29.73 -19.17
CA VAL A 22 -1.99 -28.72 -18.62
C VAL A 22 -0.64 -28.66 -19.33
N TRP A 23 -0.11 -29.80 -19.76
CA TRP A 23 1.19 -29.83 -20.45
C TRP A 23 1.16 -29.10 -21.79
N LEU A 24 -0.02 -28.98 -22.42
CA LEU A 24 -0.19 -28.19 -23.64
C LEU A 24 -0.08 -26.68 -23.36
N MET A 25 -0.41 -26.24 -22.14
CA MET A 25 -0.33 -24.84 -21.74
C MET A 25 1.10 -24.43 -21.38
N GLU A 26 1.89 -25.35 -20.83
CA GLU A 26 3.23 -25.08 -20.32
C GLU A 26 4.34 -25.36 -21.33
N ASP A 27 4.43 -26.62 -21.75
CA ASP A 27 5.54 -27.16 -22.55
C ASP A 27 5.17 -27.41 -24.01
N GLY A 28 3.89 -27.26 -24.34
CA GLY A 28 3.45 -27.15 -25.71
C GLY A 28 4.07 -25.92 -26.38
N ASP A 29 3.99 -25.87 -27.71
CA ASP A 29 4.12 -24.61 -28.43
C ASP A 29 2.71 -24.09 -28.76
N PRO A 30 2.14 -23.16 -27.97
CA PRO A 30 0.78 -22.68 -28.22
C PRO A 30 0.66 -21.89 -29.52
N ARG A 31 1.77 -21.57 -30.20
CA ARG A 31 1.76 -20.82 -31.46
C ARG A 31 1.46 -21.71 -32.66
N THR A 32 1.82 -22.99 -32.57
CA THR A 32 1.60 -23.98 -33.64
C THR A 32 0.25 -24.67 -33.53
N LEU A 33 -0.35 -24.68 -32.34
CA LEU A 33 -1.64 -25.29 -32.09
C LEU A 33 -2.81 -24.37 -32.54
N PRO A 34 -3.88 -24.94 -33.13
CA PRO A 34 -5.14 -24.23 -33.36
C PRO A 34 -5.73 -23.67 -32.06
N ILE A 35 -6.39 -22.51 -32.15
CA ILE A 35 -7.05 -21.87 -30.99
C ILE A 35 -8.10 -22.80 -30.36
N ASP A 36 -8.84 -23.56 -31.17
CA ASP A 36 -9.87 -24.48 -30.68
C ASP A 36 -9.29 -25.61 -29.83
N ASP A 37 -8.11 -26.12 -30.19
CA ASP A 37 -7.41 -27.15 -29.42
C ASP A 37 -6.93 -26.59 -28.07
N LEU A 38 -6.42 -25.35 -28.05
CA LEU A 38 -6.04 -24.65 -26.82
C LEU A 38 -7.24 -24.35 -25.93
N ALA A 39 -8.37 -23.95 -26.53
CA ALA A 39 -9.63 -23.72 -25.83
C ALA A 39 -10.19 -25.02 -25.22
N ALA A 40 -10.06 -26.14 -25.93
CA ALA A 40 -10.43 -27.46 -25.44
C ALA A 40 -9.55 -27.89 -24.27
N ALA A 41 -8.22 -27.71 -24.38
CA ALA A 41 -7.27 -27.97 -23.29
C ALA A 41 -7.64 -27.18 -22.03
N LEU A 42 -7.86 -25.87 -22.18
CA LEU A 42 -8.22 -24.99 -21.08
C LEU A 42 -9.57 -25.38 -20.45
N THR A 43 -10.57 -25.72 -21.26
CA THR A 43 -11.89 -26.14 -20.78
C THR A 43 -11.77 -27.41 -19.95
N ARG A 44 -11.04 -28.42 -20.43
CA ARG A 44 -10.82 -29.68 -19.69
C ARG A 44 -10.00 -29.49 -18.43
N HIS A 45 -9.02 -28.59 -18.43
CA HIS A 45 -8.26 -28.22 -17.23
C HIS A 45 -9.16 -27.61 -16.15
N VAL A 46 -10.07 -26.72 -16.55
CA VAL A 46 -11.03 -26.10 -15.61
C VAL A 46 -12.07 -27.11 -15.11
N ASP A 47 -12.58 -27.97 -16.00
CA ASP A 47 -13.63 -28.95 -15.69
C ASP A 47 -13.12 -30.15 -14.90
N GLY A 48 -11.86 -30.54 -15.10
CA GLY A 48 -11.25 -31.68 -14.43
C GLY A 48 -10.99 -31.48 -12.93
N GLY A 49 -11.17 -30.25 -12.43
CA GLY A 49 -10.81 -29.86 -11.06
C GLY A 49 -9.30 -29.91 -10.89
N ALA A 50 -8.63 -28.76 -10.83
CA ALA A 50 -7.17 -28.60 -10.86
C ALA A 50 -6.36 -29.31 -9.73
N ASP A 51 -6.96 -30.25 -9.01
CA ASP A 51 -6.38 -31.14 -8.01
C ASP A 51 -5.44 -32.19 -8.61
N ARG A 52 -5.38 -32.33 -9.94
CA ARG A 52 -4.38 -33.19 -10.62
C ARG A 52 -2.96 -32.60 -10.63
N LEU A 53 -2.78 -31.37 -10.15
CA LEU A 53 -1.45 -30.77 -10.03
C LEU A 53 -0.93 -30.96 -8.61
N PRO A 54 0.26 -31.56 -8.42
CA PRO A 54 0.91 -31.54 -7.12
C PRO A 54 1.07 -30.09 -6.65
N GLY A 55 0.67 -29.82 -5.41
CA GLY A 55 0.48 -28.48 -4.87
C GLY A 55 1.66 -27.54 -5.09
N GLY A 56 1.38 -26.33 -5.55
CA GLY A 56 2.38 -25.26 -5.75
C GLY A 56 2.77 -24.98 -7.21
N TYR A 57 2.06 -25.56 -8.18
CA TYR A 57 2.34 -25.32 -9.58
C TYR A 57 2.02 -23.88 -9.99
N HIS A 58 3.03 -23.16 -10.49
CA HIS A 58 2.89 -21.85 -11.13
C HIS A 58 3.34 -21.99 -12.57
N LEU A 59 2.49 -21.59 -13.52
CA LEU A 59 2.89 -21.58 -14.93
C LEU A 59 4.03 -20.56 -15.12
N ASP A 60 5.10 -20.98 -15.80
CA ASP A 60 6.19 -20.08 -16.14
C ASP A 60 5.66 -18.85 -16.88
N GLN A 61 6.22 -17.67 -16.59
CA GLN A 61 5.74 -16.41 -17.19
C GLN A 61 5.93 -16.39 -18.70
N ALA A 62 6.96 -17.05 -19.25
CA ALA A 62 7.12 -17.14 -20.69
C ALA A 62 6.08 -18.08 -21.31
N ALA A 63 5.77 -19.20 -20.64
CA ALA A 63 4.68 -20.10 -21.06
C ALA A 63 3.32 -19.39 -21.06
N LEU A 64 2.97 -18.69 -19.98
CA LEU A 64 1.73 -17.90 -19.88
C LEU A 64 1.59 -16.89 -21.02
N ARG A 65 2.67 -16.16 -21.35
CA ARG A 65 2.65 -15.18 -22.45
C ARG A 65 2.49 -15.84 -23.83
N ARG A 66 3.06 -17.02 -24.04
CA ARG A 66 2.86 -17.78 -25.30
C ARG A 66 1.43 -18.29 -25.40
N PHE A 67 0.87 -18.76 -24.29
CA PHE A 67 -0.46 -19.35 -24.24
C PHE A 67 -1.57 -18.29 -24.33
N ALA A 68 -1.40 -17.13 -23.69
CA ALA A 68 -2.43 -16.08 -23.60
C ALA A 68 -2.60 -15.29 -24.91
N ARG A 69 -3.13 -15.97 -25.93
CA ARG A 69 -3.40 -15.44 -27.28
C ARG A 69 -4.75 -14.72 -27.33
N PRO A 70 -4.90 -13.62 -28.12
CA PRO A 70 -6.15 -12.88 -28.21
C PRO A 70 -7.39 -13.73 -28.54
N GLY A 71 -7.26 -14.74 -29.40
CA GLY A 71 -8.36 -15.65 -29.75
C GLY A 71 -8.90 -16.51 -28.61
N LEU A 72 -8.23 -16.56 -27.45
CA LEU A 72 -8.68 -17.28 -26.26
C LEU A 72 -9.43 -16.40 -25.26
N GLU A 73 -9.46 -15.08 -25.46
CA GLU A 73 -10.00 -14.12 -24.49
C GLU A 73 -11.44 -14.46 -24.06
N GLU A 74 -12.37 -14.56 -25.01
CA GLU A 74 -13.78 -14.87 -24.72
C GLU A 74 -13.93 -16.19 -23.96
N ARG A 75 -13.18 -17.21 -24.36
CA ARG A 75 -13.22 -18.53 -23.70
C ARG A 75 -12.69 -18.45 -22.27
N VAL A 76 -11.56 -17.77 -22.06
CA VAL A 76 -10.94 -17.62 -20.75
C VAL A 76 -11.87 -16.87 -19.80
N VAL A 77 -12.51 -15.80 -20.27
CA VAL A 77 -13.48 -15.01 -19.48
C VAL A 77 -14.74 -15.82 -19.16
N GLY A 78 -15.27 -16.58 -20.13
CA GLY A 78 -16.41 -17.47 -19.90
C GLY A 78 -16.12 -18.55 -18.87
N LEU A 79 -14.90 -19.09 -18.84
CA LEU A 79 -14.47 -20.09 -17.86
C LEU A 79 -14.24 -19.49 -16.46
N LEU A 80 -13.79 -18.24 -16.35
CA LEU A 80 -13.50 -17.59 -15.07
C LEU A 80 -14.70 -17.57 -14.12
N ALA A 81 -15.91 -17.37 -14.66
CA ALA A 81 -17.15 -17.28 -13.88
C ALA A 81 -17.46 -18.57 -13.10
N ARG A 82 -17.14 -19.74 -13.68
CA ARG A 82 -17.47 -21.06 -13.09
C ARG A 82 -16.28 -21.79 -12.47
N ALA A 83 -15.06 -21.36 -12.78
CA ALA A 83 -13.84 -21.97 -12.24
C ALA A 83 -13.76 -21.85 -10.71
N ARG A 84 -13.11 -22.85 -10.08
CA ARG A 84 -12.90 -22.94 -8.62
C ARG A 84 -11.46 -23.32 -8.31
N GLY A 85 -11.04 -23.12 -7.07
CA GLY A 85 -9.71 -23.52 -6.59
C GLY A 85 -8.57 -22.98 -7.46
N THR A 86 -7.58 -23.83 -7.70
CA THR A 86 -6.36 -23.49 -8.46
C THR A 86 -6.64 -23.15 -9.92
N ALA A 87 -7.67 -23.75 -10.54
CA ALA A 87 -8.06 -23.42 -11.92
C ALA A 87 -8.42 -21.93 -12.06
N LYS A 88 -9.09 -21.36 -11.05
CA LYS A 88 -9.43 -19.93 -11.06
C LYS A 88 -8.19 -19.05 -11.01
N ASN A 89 -7.19 -19.40 -10.20
CA ASN A 89 -5.91 -18.69 -10.16
C ASN A 89 -5.17 -18.75 -11.51
N HIS A 90 -5.10 -19.92 -12.14
CA HIS A 90 -4.49 -20.06 -13.47
C HIS A 90 -5.18 -19.18 -14.52
N LEU A 91 -6.51 -19.11 -14.52
CA LEU A 91 -7.24 -18.21 -15.42
C LEU A 91 -6.90 -16.74 -15.17
N LEU A 92 -6.76 -16.31 -13.92
CA LEU A 92 -6.33 -14.94 -13.60
C LEU A 92 -4.91 -14.65 -14.10
N GLU A 93 -3.99 -15.61 -14.00
CA GLU A 93 -2.63 -15.47 -14.53
C GLU A 93 -2.62 -15.38 -16.06
N ILE A 94 -3.44 -16.17 -16.74
CA ILE A 94 -3.62 -16.12 -18.20
C ILE A 94 -4.23 -14.78 -18.62
N ILE A 95 -5.27 -14.30 -17.93
CA ILE A 95 -5.88 -12.99 -18.16
C ILE A 95 -4.85 -11.87 -18.03
N ARG A 96 -4.04 -11.91 -16.97
CA ARG A 96 -2.96 -10.94 -16.76
C ARG A 96 -1.95 -10.96 -17.90
N ALA A 97 -1.52 -12.15 -18.32
CA ALA A 97 -0.51 -12.32 -19.37
C ALA A 97 -1.03 -11.86 -20.74
N GLY A 98 -2.28 -12.18 -21.08
CA GLY A 98 -2.94 -11.81 -22.33
C GLY A 98 -3.50 -10.40 -22.35
N ARG A 99 -3.57 -9.74 -21.19
CA ARG A 99 -4.19 -8.42 -20.98
C ARG A 99 -5.65 -8.35 -21.46
N TYR A 100 -6.43 -9.38 -21.15
CA TYR A 100 -7.82 -9.52 -21.61
C TYR A 100 -8.74 -8.51 -20.94
N ARG A 101 -9.07 -7.42 -21.66
CA ARG A 101 -9.86 -6.31 -21.13
C ARG A 101 -11.30 -6.72 -20.82
N SER A 102 -11.86 -7.67 -21.56
CA SER A 102 -13.22 -8.18 -21.31
C SER A 102 -13.38 -8.86 -19.95
N ALA A 103 -12.27 -9.26 -19.29
CA ALA A 103 -12.30 -9.80 -17.94
C ALA A 103 -12.49 -8.73 -16.86
N SER A 104 -12.24 -7.46 -17.17
CA SER A 104 -12.10 -6.37 -16.19
C SER A 104 -13.28 -6.24 -15.22
N PRO A 105 -14.56 -6.29 -15.65
CA PRO A 105 -15.69 -6.22 -14.74
C PRO A 105 -15.74 -7.40 -13.74
N GLN A 106 -15.40 -8.62 -14.20
CA GLN A 106 -15.35 -9.79 -13.32
C GLN A 106 -14.18 -9.71 -12.33
N LEU A 107 -13.03 -9.17 -12.75
CA LEU A 107 -11.88 -8.95 -11.86
C LEU A 107 -12.23 -7.93 -10.77
N ALA A 108 -12.88 -6.82 -11.14
CA ALA A 108 -13.37 -5.82 -10.19
C ALA A 108 -14.33 -6.46 -9.18
N ALA A 109 -15.30 -7.27 -9.64
CA ALA A 109 -16.22 -7.99 -8.76
C ALA A 109 -15.52 -9.00 -7.83
N ILE A 110 -14.46 -9.68 -8.27
CA ILE A 110 -13.67 -10.59 -7.40
C ILE A 110 -12.99 -9.78 -6.28
N ILE A 111 -12.42 -8.62 -6.61
CA ILE A 111 -11.71 -7.75 -5.67
C ILE A 111 -12.68 -7.12 -4.67
N GLY A 112 -13.78 -6.56 -5.17
CA GLY A 112 -14.81 -5.79 -4.46
C GLY A 112 -15.95 -6.62 -3.84
N GLY A 113 -16.04 -7.92 -4.13
CA GLY A 113 -17.09 -8.78 -3.58
C GLY A 113 -16.89 -9.29 -2.15
N GLY A 114 -15.69 -9.25 -1.58
CA GLY A 114 -15.42 -9.62 -0.17
C GLY A 114 -15.50 -11.12 0.17
N TYR A 115 -16.18 -11.91 -0.64
CA TYR A 115 -16.33 -13.36 -0.46
C TYR A 115 -15.17 -14.19 -1.03
N ALA A 116 -14.31 -13.58 -1.85
CA ALA A 116 -13.17 -14.26 -2.44
C ALA A 116 -11.99 -14.36 -1.42
N PRO A 117 -11.27 -15.50 -1.36
CA PRO A 117 -10.09 -15.62 -0.52
C PRO A 117 -9.04 -14.53 -0.80
N PRO A 118 -8.30 -14.01 0.20
CA PRO A 118 -7.34 -12.91 0.00
C PRO A 118 -6.30 -13.19 -1.09
N GLY A 119 -5.79 -14.42 -1.19
CA GLY A 119 -4.85 -14.80 -2.24
C GLY A 119 -5.43 -14.67 -3.65
N LEU A 120 -6.70 -15.05 -3.84
CA LEU A 120 -7.40 -14.91 -5.12
C LEU A 120 -7.64 -13.44 -5.47
N ARG A 121 -8.05 -12.64 -4.49
CA ARG A 121 -8.24 -11.19 -4.64
C ARG A 121 -6.95 -10.47 -4.98
N LEU A 122 -5.83 -10.87 -4.39
CA LEU A 122 -4.51 -10.35 -4.70
C LEU A 122 -4.11 -10.65 -6.16
N THR A 123 -4.31 -11.88 -6.63
CA THR A 123 -4.08 -12.21 -8.05
C THR A 123 -4.99 -11.41 -8.97
N ALA A 124 -6.26 -11.22 -8.58
CA ALA A 124 -7.22 -10.43 -9.34
C ALA A 124 -6.84 -8.96 -9.43
N VAL A 125 -6.35 -8.31 -8.36
CA VAL A 125 -5.91 -6.90 -8.42
C VAL A 125 -4.70 -6.72 -9.32
N VAL A 126 -3.78 -7.69 -9.33
CA VAL A 126 -2.63 -7.66 -10.24
C VAL A 126 -3.06 -7.86 -11.70
N ALA A 127 -4.05 -8.73 -11.95
CA ALA A 127 -4.64 -8.89 -13.29
C ALA A 127 -5.39 -7.64 -13.73
N LEU A 128 -6.21 -7.03 -12.86
CA LEU A 128 -6.95 -5.81 -13.14
C LEU A 128 -6.00 -4.65 -13.44
N ALA A 129 -4.87 -4.55 -12.74
CA ALA A 129 -3.85 -3.55 -13.05
C ALA A 129 -3.23 -3.70 -14.45
N ALA A 130 -3.21 -4.91 -15.02
CA ALA A 130 -2.61 -5.17 -16.31
C ALA A 130 -3.59 -4.96 -17.50
N CYS A 131 -4.89 -5.11 -17.28
CA CYS A 131 -5.90 -5.12 -18.34
C CYS A 131 -7.14 -4.26 -18.08
N GLY A 132 -7.30 -3.73 -16.88
CA GLY A 132 -8.50 -3.04 -16.45
C GLY A 132 -8.64 -1.64 -17.02
N SER A 133 -9.89 -1.20 -17.17
CA SER A 133 -10.21 0.19 -17.44
C SER A 133 -10.11 1.03 -16.15
N PRO A 134 -9.91 2.36 -16.24
CA PRO A 134 -10.02 3.23 -15.07
C PRO A 134 -11.35 3.07 -14.33
N ASP A 135 -12.46 2.89 -15.04
CA ASP A 135 -13.79 2.75 -14.45
C ASP A 135 -13.91 1.48 -13.60
N ASP A 136 -13.37 0.35 -14.07
CA ASP A 136 -13.40 -0.91 -13.32
C ASP A 136 -12.48 -0.87 -12.08
N ILE A 137 -11.33 -0.20 -12.20
CA ILE A 137 -10.42 0.05 -11.07
C ILE A 137 -11.11 0.94 -10.02
N ALA A 138 -11.84 1.97 -10.46
CA ALA A 138 -12.62 2.84 -9.60
C ALA A 138 -13.77 2.08 -8.91
N ALA A 139 -14.47 1.20 -9.64
CA ALA A 139 -15.53 0.35 -9.09
C ALA A 139 -14.99 -0.57 -7.99
N ALA A 140 -13.89 -1.29 -8.25
CA ALA A 140 -13.26 -2.15 -7.25
C ALA A 140 -12.83 -1.37 -6.00
N ALA A 141 -12.34 -0.14 -6.17
CA ALA A 141 -11.96 0.74 -5.06
C ALA A 141 -13.18 1.21 -4.25
N ALA A 142 -14.26 1.60 -4.93
CA ALA A 142 -15.50 2.02 -4.29
C ALA A 142 -16.10 0.89 -3.45
N ASP A 143 -16.10 -0.35 -3.96
CA ASP A 143 -16.59 -1.52 -3.25
C ASP A 143 -15.81 -1.78 -1.96
N ILE A 144 -14.47 -1.81 -2.02
CA ILE A 144 -13.64 -1.98 -0.81
C ILE A 144 -13.89 -0.85 0.20
N VAL A 145 -14.08 0.39 -0.27
CA VAL A 145 -14.43 1.51 0.61
C VAL A 145 -15.80 1.28 1.27
N ALA A 146 -16.76 0.66 0.58
CA ALA A 146 -18.11 0.42 1.09
C ALA A 146 -18.20 -0.67 2.18
N TRP A 147 -17.22 -1.58 2.29
CA TRP A 147 -17.26 -2.75 3.20
C TRP A 147 -17.34 -2.46 4.71
N GLY A 148 -17.40 -1.21 5.16
CA GLY A 148 -17.38 -0.89 6.59
C GLY A 148 -16.04 -1.22 7.25
N ARG A 149 -15.95 -1.11 8.60
CA ARG A 149 -14.71 -1.49 9.32
C ARG A 149 -14.36 -2.96 8.99
N PRO A 150 -13.07 -3.31 8.86
CA PRO A 150 -12.68 -4.67 8.53
C PRO A 150 -13.41 -5.66 9.45
N LEU A 151 -14.11 -6.63 8.85
CA LEU A 151 -15.03 -7.56 9.52
C LEU A 151 -14.34 -8.51 10.51
N ARG A 152 -13.02 -8.42 10.67
CA ARG A 152 -12.25 -9.37 11.47
C ARG A 152 -11.79 -8.76 12.78
N PRO A 153 -12.01 -9.43 13.92
CA PRO A 153 -11.41 -9.02 15.16
C PRO A 153 -9.88 -9.04 15.02
N PRO A 154 -9.15 -8.10 15.65
CA PRO A 154 -7.68 -7.96 15.53
C PRO A 154 -6.87 -9.19 15.98
N GLU A 155 -7.53 -10.24 16.44
CA GLU A 155 -6.96 -11.44 17.03
C GLU A 155 -6.93 -12.63 16.04
N GLU A 156 -7.64 -12.55 14.91
CA GLU A 156 -7.70 -13.64 13.91
C GLU A 156 -6.73 -13.46 12.73
N ILE A 157 -5.73 -14.34 12.70
CA ILE A 157 -4.84 -14.73 11.58
C ILE A 157 -4.10 -13.56 10.88
N ARG A 158 -2.92 -13.24 11.43
CA ARG A 158 -1.97 -12.23 10.93
C ARG A 158 -1.69 -12.30 9.42
N PHE A 159 -1.62 -13.50 8.84
CA PHE A 159 -1.19 -13.71 7.45
C PHE A 159 -2.24 -13.32 6.40
N GLU A 160 -3.53 -13.38 6.74
CA GLU A 160 -4.59 -12.99 5.80
C GLU A 160 -4.84 -11.48 5.81
N ALA A 161 -4.69 -10.83 6.98
CA ALA A 161 -4.75 -9.38 7.11
C ALA A 161 -3.66 -8.67 6.28
N GLU A 162 -2.43 -9.21 6.25
CA GLU A 162 -1.33 -8.71 5.42
C GLU A 162 -1.67 -8.72 3.91
N ARG A 163 -2.48 -9.69 3.46
CA ARG A 163 -2.90 -9.80 2.04
C ARG A 163 -3.98 -8.80 1.66
N ASP A 164 -4.92 -8.51 2.57
CA ASP A 164 -5.94 -7.47 2.35
C ASP A 164 -5.31 -6.09 2.23
N ASP A 165 -4.30 -5.83 3.06
CA ASP A 165 -3.50 -4.61 2.98
C ASP A 165 -2.75 -4.51 1.65
N GLU A 166 -2.11 -5.59 1.18
CA GLU A 166 -1.43 -5.61 -0.11
C GLU A 166 -2.39 -5.32 -1.28
N ILE A 167 -3.62 -5.85 -1.23
CA ILE A 167 -4.66 -5.56 -2.23
C ILE A 167 -4.96 -4.07 -2.28
N ILE A 168 -5.21 -3.46 -1.13
CA ILE A 168 -5.50 -2.02 -1.01
C ILE A 168 -4.34 -1.19 -1.58
N VAL A 169 -3.11 -1.52 -1.17
CA VAL A 169 -1.90 -0.83 -1.63
C VAL A 169 -1.74 -0.89 -3.15
N ARG A 170 -1.92 -2.08 -3.75
CA ARG A 170 -1.81 -2.27 -5.20
C ARG A 170 -2.91 -1.51 -5.92
N LEU A 171 -4.14 -1.57 -5.42
CA LEU A 171 -5.26 -0.86 -6.03
C LEU A 171 -5.02 0.65 -6.05
N ILE A 172 -4.49 1.20 -4.95
CA ILE A 172 -4.10 2.61 -4.91
C ILE A 172 -2.96 2.91 -5.90
N ALA A 173 -1.90 2.10 -5.93
CA ALA A 173 -0.77 2.32 -6.82
C ALA A 173 -1.14 2.25 -8.31
N THR A 174 -2.15 1.46 -8.64
CA THR A 174 -2.65 1.29 -10.02
C THR A 174 -3.69 2.34 -10.40
N GLY A 175 -4.59 2.68 -9.48
CA GLY A 175 -5.76 3.51 -9.79
C GLY A 175 -5.60 4.99 -9.48
N TYR A 176 -4.69 5.39 -8.60
CA TYR A 176 -4.53 6.80 -8.27
C TYR A 176 -3.40 7.44 -9.11
N PRO A 177 -3.59 8.64 -9.71
CA PRO A 177 -4.81 9.47 -9.72
C PRO A 177 -5.75 9.21 -10.91
N SER A 178 -5.44 8.24 -11.77
CA SER A 178 -6.07 8.07 -13.11
C SER A 178 -7.49 7.52 -13.09
N ALA A 179 -7.80 6.63 -12.16
CA ALA A 179 -9.09 5.98 -11.97
C ALA A 179 -9.90 6.63 -10.84
N PHE A 180 -9.25 7.09 -9.78
CA PHE A 180 -9.94 7.73 -8.67
C PHE A 180 -9.09 8.82 -7.99
N GLY A 181 -9.79 9.78 -7.38
CA GLY A 181 -9.19 10.91 -6.68
C GLY A 181 -8.65 10.58 -5.29
N ALA A 182 -8.06 11.60 -4.65
CA ALA A 182 -7.39 11.44 -3.35
C ALA A 182 -8.33 11.02 -2.23
N ASN A 183 -9.61 11.42 -2.27
CA ASN A 183 -10.60 11.03 -1.25
C ASN A 183 -10.76 9.50 -1.18
N THR A 184 -10.96 8.84 -2.34
CA THR A 184 -11.02 7.37 -2.42
C THR A 184 -9.72 6.73 -1.96
N ALA A 185 -8.57 7.23 -2.41
CA ALA A 185 -7.27 6.70 -2.03
C ALA A 185 -7.03 6.77 -0.50
N LEU A 186 -7.42 7.86 0.14
CA LEU A 186 -7.31 8.03 1.58
C LEU A 186 -8.32 7.18 2.36
N ARG A 187 -9.55 7.03 1.86
CA ARG A 187 -10.53 6.09 2.45
C ARG A 187 -10.03 4.64 2.38
N LEU A 188 -9.39 4.27 1.29
CA LEU A 188 -8.69 2.98 1.15
C LEU A 188 -7.54 2.85 2.17
N LEU A 189 -6.69 3.87 2.32
CA LEU A 189 -5.61 3.88 3.33
C LEU A 189 -6.14 3.69 4.76
N ARG A 190 -7.31 4.24 5.09
CA ARG A 190 -7.94 4.04 6.41
C ARG A 190 -8.36 2.59 6.70
N ARG A 191 -8.42 1.73 5.68
CA ARG A 191 -8.79 0.31 5.82
C ARG A 191 -7.61 -0.58 6.22
N LEU A 192 -6.38 -0.07 6.17
CA LEU A 192 -5.18 -0.83 6.46
C LEU A 192 -5.10 -1.26 7.95
N THR A 193 -4.65 -2.49 8.23
CA THR A 193 -4.65 -3.14 9.57
C THR A 193 -3.29 -3.40 10.28
N GLY A 194 -2.19 -3.85 9.65
CA GLY A 194 -0.83 -3.94 10.25
C GLY A 194 0.45 -3.85 9.37
N LYS A 195 1.54 -3.42 10.04
CA LYS A 195 3.01 -3.44 9.85
C LYS A 195 3.75 -3.01 8.55
N ASP A 196 3.36 -3.37 7.31
CA ASP A 196 4.26 -3.21 6.13
C ASP A 196 3.95 -2.01 5.20
N TYR A 197 3.73 -0.83 5.79
CA TYR A 197 3.08 0.30 5.11
C TYR A 197 3.95 1.43 4.61
N ALA A 198 5.22 1.48 5.02
CA ALA A 198 6.11 2.58 4.66
C ALA A 198 6.15 2.78 3.14
N THR A 199 6.26 1.68 2.37
CA THR A 199 6.41 1.74 0.91
C THR A 199 5.16 2.23 0.18
N ALA A 200 3.96 1.87 0.64
CA ALA A 200 2.70 2.26 0.03
C ALA A 200 2.30 3.69 0.37
N GLY A 201 2.44 4.05 1.65
CA GLY A 201 2.21 5.42 2.12
C GLY A 201 3.15 6.42 1.45
N VAL A 202 4.42 6.06 1.23
CA VAL A 202 5.41 6.87 0.50
C VAL A 202 4.95 7.24 -0.90
N ARG A 203 4.36 6.30 -1.64
CA ARG A 203 3.94 6.56 -3.02
C ARG A 203 2.74 7.52 -3.09
N LEU A 204 1.91 7.53 -2.05
CA LEU A 204 0.71 8.36 -1.98
C LEU A 204 0.96 9.76 -1.43
N LEU A 205 1.93 9.88 -0.54
CA LEU A 205 2.23 11.12 0.18
C LEU A 205 2.47 12.35 -0.72
N PRO A 206 3.23 12.27 -1.82
CA PRO A 206 3.42 13.43 -2.71
C PRO A 206 2.13 13.94 -3.36
N ALA A 207 1.13 13.07 -3.48
CA ALA A 207 -0.06 13.34 -4.27
C ALA A 207 -1.29 13.71 -3.45
N ILE A 208 -1.32 13.32 -2.16
CA ILE A 208 -2.34 13.76 -1.18
C ILE A 208 -2.52 15.28 -1.17
N PRO A 209 -1.47 16.11 -1.03
CA PRO A 209 -1.69 17.53 -0.93
C PRO A 209 -1.98 18.18 -2.30
N ALA A 210 -1.78 17.47 -3.42
CA ALA A 210 -2.00 18.00 -4.77
C ALA A 210 -3.46 17.88 -5.22
N ALA A 211 -4.31 17.24 -4.41
CA ALA A 211 -5.73 17.10 -4.68
C ALA A 211 -6.50 18.26 -4.03
N PRO A 212 -7.00 19.23 -4.83
CA PRO A 212 -7.63 20.46 -4.34
C PRO A 212 -8.90 20.21 -3.50
N ASP A 213 -9.57 19.07 -3.71
CA ASP A 213 -10.88 18.74 -3.12
C ASP A 213 -10.81 17.68 -2.01
N THR A 214 -9.63 17.50 -1.38
CA THR A 214 -9.52 16.49 -0.31
C THR A 214 -10.22 16.96 0.96
N ASP A 215 -11.31 16.28 1.31
CA ASP A 215 -12.05 16.50 2.55
C ASP A 215 -11.13 16.36 3.78
N LEU A 216 -11.19 17.35 4.68
CA LEU A 216 -10.28 17.49 5.80
C LEU A 216 -10.26 16.25 6.73
N PRO A 217 -11.40 15.69 7.16
CA PRO A 217 -11.42 14.48 7.99
C PRO A 217 -10.81 13.26 7.27
N VAL A 218 -10.87 13.23 5.93
CA VAL A 218 -10.27 12.16 5.12
C VAL A 218 -8.76 12.30 5.09
N LEU A 219 -8.24 13.53 4.97
CA LEU A 219 -6.83 13.84 5.05
C LEU A 219 -6.26 13.59 6.46
N VAL A 220 -6.94 14.06 7.51
CA VAL A 220 -6.61 13.78 8.93
C VAL A 220 -6.50 12.28 9.17
N ALA A 221 -7.50 11.52 8.74
CA ALA A 221 -7.54 10.09 8.97
C ALA A 221 -6.49 9.33 8.14
N GLY A 222 -6.17 9.80 6.93
CA GLY A 222 -5.07 9.30 6.12
C GLY A 222 -3.71 9.51 6.79
N LEU A 223 -3.44 10.73 7.27
CA LEU A 223 -2.24 11.04 8.03
C LEU A 223 -2.16 10.22 9.34
N ASN A 224 -3.29 10.04 10.04
CA ASN A 224 -3.37 9.19 11.22
C ASN A 224 -3.04 7.72 10.90
N ALA A 225 -3.60 7.15 9.84
CA ALA A 225 -3.30 5.79 9.39
C ALA A 225 -1.81 5.61 9.07
N LEU A 226 -1.22 6.58 8.37
CA LEU A 226 0.21 6.60 8.05
C LEU A 226 1.10 6.74 9.30
N SER A 227 0.62 7.41 10.34
CA SER A 227 1.35 7.59 11.61
C SER A 227 1.25 6.40 12.58
N PHE A 228 0.34 5.45 12.33
CA PHE A 228 0.25 4.20 13.11
C PHE A 228 1.30 3.17 12.67
N ALA A 229 1.71 3.18 11.40
CA ALA A 229 2.75 2.30 10.87
C ALA A 229 4.12 2.42 11.57
N THR A 230 4.33 3.52 12.29
CA THR A 230 5.59 3.92 12.93
C THR A 230 5.67 3.64 14.43
N SER A 231 4.63 3.06 15.03
CA SER A 231 4.69 2.54 16.42
C SER A 231 5.34 1.15 16.52
N SER A 232 5.87 0.62 15.43
CA SER A 232 6.74 -0.58 15.46
C SER A 232 7.99 -0.32 16.32
N PRO A 233 8.51 -1.34 17.03
CA PRO A 233 9.65 -1.18 17.93
C PRO A 233 10.85 -0.51 17.23
N ARG A 234 11.55 0.36 17.99
CA ARG A 234 12.63 1.29 17.56
C ARG A 234 13.71 0.70 16.63
N ALA A 235 13.85 -0.62 16.54
CA ALA A 235 14.81 -1.32 15.69
C ALA A 235 14.39 -1.45 14.21
N ALA A 236 13.16 -1.08 13.83
CA ALA A 236 12.59 -1.42 12.52
C ALA A 236 12.34 -0.23 11.56
N VAL A 237 12.86 0.98 11.83
CA VAL A 237 12.75 2.08 10.85
C VAL A 237 13.77 1.84 9.74
N THR A 238 13.32 1.12 8.71
CA THR A 238 14.07 0.91 7.46
C THR A 238 14.32 2.25 6.75
N PRO A 239 15.27 2.32 5.80
CA PRO A 239 15.45 3.50 4.94
C PRO A 239 14.13 3.99 4.30
N LEU A 240 13.23 3.07 3.95
CA LEU A 240 11.88 3.37 3.43
C LEU A 240 10.99 4.07 4.46
N GLY A 241 11.06 3.68 5.74
CA GLY A 241 10.40 4.39 6.84
C GLY A 241 10.85 5.85 6.96
N SER A 242 12.14 6.13 6.71
CA SER A 242 12.67 7.50 6.73
C SER A 242 12.18 8.38 5.57
N ILE A 243 11.93 7.77 4.39
CA ILE A 243 11.34 8.45 3.23
C ILE A 243 9.87 8.77 3.52
N THR A 244 9.17 7.82 4.16
CA THR A 244 7.75 7.98 4.56
C THR A 244 7.58 9.17 5.49
N LEU A 245 8.41 9.22 6.54
CA LEU A 245 8.35 10.30 7.51
C LEU A 245 8.70 11.66 6.88
N ARG A 246 9.63 11.73 5.91
CA ARG A 246 9.97 12.96 5.16
C ARG A 246 8.84 13.45 4.29
N ALA A 247 8.25 12.56 3.51
CA ALA A 247 7.11 12.90 2.69
C ALA A 247 5.90 13.30 3.55
N LEU A 248 5.72 12.67 4.72
CA LEU A 248 4.72 13.04 5.72
C LEU A 248 4.99 14.44 6.28
N GLY A 249 6.23 14.72 6.69
CA GLY A 249 6.67 16.04 7.13
C GLY A 249 6.41 17.12 6.08
N ALA A 250 6.85 16.92 4.84
CA ALA A 250 6.63 17.87 3.75
C ALA A 250 5.13 18.10 3.45
N THR A 251 4.31 17.05 3.54
CA THR A 251 2.85 17.15 3.37
C THR A 251 2.23 17.99 4.48
N LEU A 252 2.64 17.75 5.74
CA LEU A 252 2.20 18.56 6.88
C LEU A 252 2.62 20.01 6.73
N ALA A 253 3.87 20.26 6.35
CA ALA A 253 4.40 21.60 6.10
C ALA A 253 3.51 22.34 5.09
N ARG A 254 3.12 21.65 4.03
CA ARG A 254 2.31 22.25 2.96
C ARG A 254 0.87 22.51 3.39
N ILE A 255 0.22 21.59 4.11
CA ILE A 255 -1.13 21.83 4.67
C ILE A 255 -1.10 23.02 5.61
N VAL A 256 -0.10 23.09 6.48
CA VAL A 256 0.10 24.20 7.40
C VAL A 256 0.34 25.53 6.65
N ALA A 257 1.12 25.48 5.57
CA ALA A 257 1.46 26.65 4.79
C ALA A 257 0.29 27.19 3.95
N GLU A 258 -0.42 26.29 3.27
CA GLU A 258 -1.39 26.62 2.21
C GLU A 258 -2.85 26.59 2.70
N ARG A 259 -3.14 25.86 3.78
CA ARG A 259 -4.51 25.54 4.23
C ARG A 259 -4.67 25.67 5.74
N ALA A 260 -4.24 26.81 6.30
CA ALA A 260 -4.39 27.09 7.73
C ALA A 260 -5.86 27.14 8.20
N ASP A 261 -6.80 27.37 7.27
CA ASP A 261 -8.26 27.29 7.46
C ASP A 261 -8.73 25.89 7.88
N LEU A 262 -7.98 24.86 7.52
CA LEU A 262 -8.31 23.47 7.78
C LEU A 262 -7.81 22.97 9.14
N ILE A 263 -7.27 23.83 10.00
CA ILE A 263 -6.66 23.40 11.25
C ILE A 263 -7.68 23.59 12.36
N ASP A 264 -8.29 22.48 12.77
CA ASP A 264 -9.18 22.39 13.93
C ASP A 264 -8.53 21.58 15.08
N ALA A 265 -9.28 21.32 16.15
CA ALA A 265 -8.78 20.57 17.30
C ALA A 265 -8.35 19.13 16.96
N GLU A 266 -9.06 18.46 16.05
CA GLU A 266 -8.76 17.07 15.68
C GLU A 266 -7.52 16.98 14.79
N MET A 267 -7.40 17.88 13.81
CA MET A 267 -6.21 18.04 12.98
C MET A 267 -5.00 18.39 13.85
N LEU A 268 -5.14 19.33 14.78
CA LEU A 268 -4.04 19.70 15.68
C LEU A 268 -3.58 18.53 16.55
N ALA A 269 -4.52 17.71 17.08
CA ALA A 269 -4.18 16.50 17.82
C ALA A 269 -3.44 15.47 16.94
N THR A 270 -3.83 15.34 15.67
CA THR A 270 -3.20 14.49 14.67
C THR A 270 -1.79 14.96 14.33
N LEU A 271 -1.61 16.25 14.03
CA LEU A 271 -0.31 16.89 13.81
C LEU A 271 0.62 16.64 15.01
N ARG A 272 0.13 16.81 16.24
CA ARG A 272 0.90 16.53 17.46
C ARG A 272 1.33 15.07 17.56
N ARG A 273 0.46 14.13 17.18
CA ARG A 273 0.77 12.70 17.20
C ARG A 273 1.85 12.38 16.16
N VAL A 274 1.69 12.88 14.93
CA VAL A 274 2.66 12.72 13.84
C VAL A 274 4.02 13.31 14.20
N LEU A 275 4.07 14.54 14.73
CA LEU A 275 5.32 15.18 15.15
C LEU A 275 6.00 14.41 16.28
N ARG A 276 5.23 13.93 17.27
CA ARG A 276 5.76 13.04 18.31
C ARG A 276 6.30 11.75 17.75
N THR A 277 5.64 11.17 16.75
CA THR A 277 6.11 9.99 16.04
C THR A 277 7.42 10.25 15.30
N ILE A 278 7.51 11.36 14.55
CA ILE A 278 8.74 11.78 13.84
C ILE A 278 9.91 11.93 14.83
N ARG A 279 9.67 12.55 16.00
CA ARG A 279 10.69 12.73 17.05
C ARG A 279 11.01 11.43 17.80
N GLY A 280 9.98 10.63 18.10
CA GLY A 280 10.04 9.41 18.91
C GLY A 280 10.61 8.20 18.16
N GLY A 281 10.71 8.26 16.82
CA GLY A 281 11.32 7.25 15.95
C GLY A 281 12.80 6.93 16.22
N GLY A 282 13.43 7.55 17.22
CA GLY A 282 14.49 6.93 18.02
C GLY A 282 15.87 6.73 17.39
N GLY A 283 16.14 7.23 16.19
CA GLY A 283 17.45 7.08 15.52
C GLY A 283 17.87 8.28 14.67
N ARG A 284 18.94 8.12 13.87
CA ARG A 284 19.49 9.16 12.96
C ARG A 284 18.43 9.74 12.00
N HIS A 285 17.39 8.96 11.66
CA HIS A 285 16.36 9.35 10.71
C HIS A 285 15.31 10.32 11.27
N GLY A 286 14.77 10.06 12.47
CA GLY A 286 13.85 11.02 13.13
C GLY A 286 14.51 12.36 13.43
N TYR A 287 15.82 12.34 13.69
CA TYR A 287 16.63 13.52 13.91
C TYR A 287 16.90 14.34 12.64
N ALA A 288 17.16 13.69 11.50
CA ALA A 288 17.29 14.36 10.20
C ALA A 288 15.98 15.02 9.76
N LEU A 289 14.86 14.42 10.15
CA LEU A 289 13.51 14.90 9.89
C LEU A 289 13.07 16.08 10.75
N ALA A 290 13.42 16.07 12.03
CA ALA A 290 13.22 17.24 12.89
C ALA A 290 14.03 18.46 12.40
N LYS A 291 15.08 18.22 11.60
CA LYS A 291 15.91 19.25 10.95
C LYS A 291 15.46 19.60 9.53
N ASP A 292 14.33 19.06 9.06
CA ASP A 292 13.79 19.45 7.75
C ASP A 292 13.40 20.93 7.78
N ALA A 293 14.14 21.74 7.00
CA ALA A 293 13.99 23.19 7.00
C ALA A 293 12.61 23.61 6.47
N GLY A 294 12.02 22.86 5.54
CA GLY A 294 10.69 23.17 4.99
C GLY A 294 9.59 22.96 6.01
N LEU A 295 9.62 21.84 6.74
CA LEU A 295 8.69 21.59 7.84
C LEU A 295 8.87 22.57 9.00
N SER A 296 10.12 22.87 9.37
CA SER A 296 10.41 23.83 10.42
C SER A 296 9.90 25.23 10.05
N ALA A 297 10.19 25.71 8.84
CA ALA A 297 9.75 27.00 8.35
C ALA A 297 8.22 27.07 8.28
N ALA A 298 7.55 26.07 7.73
CA ALA A 298 6.09 26.06 7.66
C ALA A 298 5.42 26.14 9.05
N ILE A 299 5.98 25.46 10.05
CA ILE A 299 5.43 25.47 11.41
C ILE A 299 5.80 26.76 12.18
N GLN A 300 7.04 27.22 12.06
CA GLN A 300 7.54 28.35 12.84
C GLN A 300 7.23 29.71 12.21
N GLU A 301 7.25 29.81 10.89
CA GLU A 301 7.20 31.08 10.17
C GLU A 301 5.79 31.41 9.68
N ASN A 302 4.89 30.41 9.59
CA ASN A 302 3.51 30.65 9.20
C ASN A 302 2.68 31.26 10.36
N ALA A 303 2.46 32.57 10.31
CA ALA A 303 1.70 33.30 11.33
C ALA A 303 0.26 32.79 11.50
N ALA A 304 -0.45 32.53 10.39
CA ALA A 304 -1.83 32.07 10.41
C ALA A 304 -1.99 30.71 11.11
N PHE A 305 -1.07 29.78 10.86
CA PHE A 305 -1.03 28.51 11.59
C PHE A 305 -0.84 28.71 13.08
N ARG A 306 0.12 29.56 13.49
CA ARG A 306 0.40 29.79 14.90
C ARG A 306 -0.81 30.39 15.59
N GLU A 307 -1.44 31.39 14.99
CA GLU A 307 -2.65 32.03 15.51
C GLU A 307 -3.79 31.03 15.68
N THR A 308 -4.08 30.22 14.65
CA THR A 308 -5.10 29.17 14.71
C THR A 308 -4.78 28.12 15.78
N ALA A 309 -3.54 27.63 15.83
CA ALA A 309 -3.11 26.65 16.82
C ALA A 309 -3.18 27.20 18.25
N PHE A 310 -2.80 28.45 18.48
CA PHE A 310 -2.93 29.12 19.77
C PHE A 310 -4.40 29.28 20.17
N ALA A 311 -5.26 29.73 19.26
CA ALA A 311 -6.68 29.92 19.52
C ALA A 311 -7.36 28.60 19.92
N ILE A 312 -7.07 27.50 19.22
CA ILE A 312 -7.60 26.17 19.54
C ILE A 312 -7.15 25.71 20.93
N VAL A 313 -5.88 25.89 21.27
CA VAL A 313 -5.36 25.46 22.59
C VAL A 313 -5.93 26.32 23.71
N ALA A 314 -6.06 27.62 23.49
CA ALA A 314 -6.65 28.54 24.46
C ALA A 314 -8.15 28.25 24.70
N ALA A 315 -8.85 27.70 23.70
CA ALA A 315 -10.26 27.36 23.77
C ALA A 315 -10.57 26.01 24.49
N GLN A 316 -9.56 25.19 24.82
CA GLN A 316 -9.77 23.90 25.49
C GLN A 316 -9.95 24.10 27.01
N PRO A 317 -11.13 23.80 27.59
CA PRO A 317 -11.37 24.02 29.02
C PRO A 317 -10.72 22.92 29.87
N GLY A 318 -10.02 23.32 30.94
CA GLY A 318 -9.57 22.40 32.01
C GLY A 318 -8.19 21.77 31.84
N GLU A 319 -7.59 21.81 30.65
CA GLU A 319 -6.15 21.59 30.54
C GLU A 319 -5.47 22.92 30.88
N ARG A 320 -4.65 22.97 31.95
CA ARG A 320 -3.65 24.04 32.09
C ARG A 320 -2.98 24.17 30.73
N LEU A 321 -3.18 25.31 30.06
CA LEU A 321 -2.56 25.71 28.79
C LEU A 321 -1.30 24.88 28.64
N ASN A 322 -1.35 23.80 27.85
CA ASN A 322 -0.29 22.81 27.89
C ASN A 322 0.88 23.48 27.15
N LEU A 323 1.62 24.30 27.90
CA LEU A 323 2.74 25.09 27.42
C LEU A 323 3.79 24.17 26.85
N GLN A 324 3.83 22.91 27.27
CA GLN A 324 4.65 21.86 26.68
C GLN A 324 4.12 21.41 25.31
N ALA A 325 2.80 21.33 25.09
CA ALA A 325 2.22 21.09 23.77
C ALA A 325 2.39 22.29 22.82
N ILE A 326 2.23 23.52 23.32
CA ILE A 326 2.54 24.76 22.60
C ILE A 326 4.03 24.80 22.27
N ARG A 327 4.92 24.52 23.23
CA ARG A 327 6.38 24.50 23.04
C ARG A 327 6.82 23.40 22.07
N THR A 328 6.19 22.23 22.12
CA THR A 328 6.45 21.11 21.19
C THR A 328 6.07 21.48 19.75
N LEU A 329 4.95 22.19 19.54
CA LEU A 329 4.48 22.62 18.23
C LEU A 329 5.15 23.90 17.72
N LEU A 330 5.39 24.89 18.57
CA LEU A 330 5.62 26.28 18.17
C LEU A 330 7.02 26.81 18.50
N ILE A 331 7.72 26.24 19.49
CA ILE A 331 8.96 26.82 20.03
C ILE A 331 10.20 25.95 19.77
N GLU A 332 10.10 24.63 19.82
CA GLU A 332 11.26 23.74 19.62
C GLU A 332 11.07 22.76 18.44
N PRO A 333 11.32 23.17 17.18
CA PRO A 333 11.70 22.24 16.11
C PRO A 333 13.20 21.91 16.16
N GLY A 334 14.01 22.79 16.75
CA GLY A 334 15.44 22.60 16.94
C GLY A 334 15.80 22.24 18.38
N LEU A 335 16.05 20.94 18.61
CA LEU A 335 16.80 20.31 19.72
C LEU A 335 16.46 20.66 21.19
N PRO A 336 16.57 19.68 22.12
CA PRO A 336 16.92 20.05 23.48
C PRO A 336 18.27 20.77 23.40
N VAL A 337 18.31 22.00 23.89
CA VAL A 337 19.57 22.69 24.20
C VAL A 337 20.37 21.68 25.04
N LYS A 338 21.46 21.14 24.49
CA LYS A 338 22.45 20.44 25.30
C LYS A 338 22.77 21.42 26.41
N GLY A 339 22.42 21.07 27.65
CA GLY A 339 22.93 21.79 28.83
C GLY A 339 24.41 22.07 28.57
N GLY A 340 24.81 23.34 28.59
CA GLY A 340 24.75 24.10 29.83
C GLY A 340 25.84 23.47 30.68
N ASP A 341 27.01 24.09 30.59
CA ASP A 341 28.29 23.68 31.16
C ASP A 341 28.20 22.70 32.32
N LYS A 342 28.89 21.56 32.18
CA LYS A 342 29.38 20.87 33.37
C LYS A 342 30.23 21.89 34.14
N PRO A 343 29.96 22.18 35.42
CA PRO A 343 30.88 22.98 36.21
C PRO A 343 32.23 22.26 36.19
N GLY A 344 33.26 23.01 35.78
CA GLY A 344 34.62 22.52 35.66
C GLY A 344 35.05 21.85 36.95
N HIS A 345 35.59 20.64 36.84
CA HIS A 345 36.52 20.15 37.83
C HIS A 345 37.74 21.07 37.79
N GLY A 346 37.74 22.05 38.69
CA GLY A 346 38.90 22.85 39.01
C GLY A 346 40.03 21.91 39.41
N ALA A 347 41.06 21.87 38.57
CA ALA A 347 42.37 21.36 38.93
C ALA A 347 42.92 22.25 40.06
N ALA A 348 42.92 21.73 41.28
CA ALA A 348 43.61 22.36 42.39
C ALA A 348 45.10 22.04 42.32
N GLY A 349 45.91 23.07 42.14
CA GLY A 349 47.14 23.26 42.90
C GLY A 349 48.42 22.66 42.30
N ALA A 350 49.14 23.50 41.56
CA ALA A 350 50.56 23.31 41.29
C ALA A 350 51.43 23.57 42.54
N VAL A 351 52.34 22.62 42.72
CA VAL A 351 53.67 22.61 43.33
C VAL A 351 54.48 23.94 43.31
N LEU A 352 55.08 24.25 44.49
CA LEU A 352 56.36 24.93 44.82
C LEU A 352 56.51 26.47 44.98
N ALA A 353 56.81 26.88 46.24
CA ALA A 353 57.97 27.66 46.74
C ALA A 353 57.85 27.68 48.30
N GLY A 354 58.84 27.57 49.19
CA GLY A 354 60.30 27.74 49.19
C GLY A 354 60.69 28.78 50.27
N ALA A 355 61.50 28.37 51.28
CA ALA A 355 62.14 29.15 52.37
C ALA A 355 61.18 29.71 53.46
N GLU A 356 61.44 29.64 54.79
CA GLU A 356 62.61 29.38 55.66
C GLU A 356 62.28 28.36 56.76
#